data_AF-A0A0Q6CD55-F1
#
_entry.id   AF-A0A0Q6CD55-F1
#
_cell.length_a   1.000
_cell.length_b   1.000
_cell.length_c   1.000
_cell.angle_alpha   90.00
_cell.angle_beta   90.00
_cell.angle_gamma   90.00
#
_symmetry.space_group_name_H-M   'P 1'
#
loop_
_entity.id
_entity.type
_entity.pdbx_description
1 polymer ?
#
loop_
_entity_poly.entity_id
_entity_poly.type
_entity_poly.pdbx_seq_one_letter_code
_entity_poly.pdbx_strand_id
1 'polypeptide(L)' 'MSKDPERPPETAADDRPARPLSDPARRALAEAEARRAAAAEPARPTEKGGRNGPEPVRYGDWEKNGIISDF' A
#
# COMPACT_ATOMS: atom_id res chain seq x y z
N MET A 1 -0.86 19.08 31.53
CA MET A 1 -1.89 18.76 30.52
C MET A 1 -1.21 18.65 29.16
N SER A 2 -0.77 17.45 28.74
CA SER A 2 -0.25 17.24 27.38
C SER A 2 -1.42 17.29 26.42
N LYS A 3 -1.41 18.27 25.52
CA LYS A 3 -2.37 18.38 24.43
C LYS A 3 -1.78 17.59 23.26
N ASP A 4 -2.26 16.38 23.05
CA ASP A 4 -1.95 15.63 21.82
C ASP A 4 -2.41 16.46 20.61
N PRO A 5 -1.52 16.80 19.65
CA PRO A 5 -1.99 17.36 18.40
C PRO A 5 -2.69 16.25 17.61
N GLU A 6 -3.98 16.47 17.40
CA GLU A 6 -4.91 15.69 16.59
C GLU A 6 -4.24 15.21 15.29
N ARG A 7 -4.23 13.88 15.10
CA ARG A 7 -3.70 13.23 13.89
C ARG A 7 -4.59 13.64 12.70
N PRO A 8 -4.04 14.20 11.61
CA PRO A 8 -4.84 14.49 10.43
C PRO A 8 -5.41 13.18 9.85
N PRO A 9 -6.62 13.22 9.25
CA PRO A 9 -7.27 12.01 8.76
C PRO A 9 -6.44 11.37 7.65
N GLU A 10 -6.17 10.08 7.82
CA GLU A 10 -5.47 9.21 6.88
C GLU A 10 -6.22 9.22 5.54
N THR A 11 -5.58 9.81 4.52
CA THR A 11 -5.99 9.87 3.11
C THR A 11 -7.49 10.16 2.91
N ALA A 12 -7.83 11.44 2.75
CA ALA A 12 -9.10 11.81 2.12
C ALA A 12 -9.20 11.05 0.80
N ALA A 13 -10.10 10.06 0.76
CA ALA A 13 -10.46 9.39 -0.47
C ALA A 13 -10.80 10.50 -1.47
N ASP A 14 -10.09 10.47 -2.58
CA ASP A 14 -10.21 11.45 -3.64
C ASP A 14 -11.69 11.56 -4.06
N ASP A 15 -12.37 12.65 -3.66
CA ASP A 15 -13.81 12.88 -3.84
C ASP A 15 -14.17 13.19 -5.31
N ARG A 16 -13.21 12.96 -6.22
CA ARG A 16 -13.43 13.01 -7.66
C ARG A 16 -14.28 11.81 -8.08
N PRO A 17 -15.30 12.00 -8.94
CA PRO A 17 -16.11 10.89 -9.41
C PRO A 17 -15.21 9.84 -10.07
N ALA A 18 -15.27 8.61 -9.55
CA ALA A 18 -14.49 7.50 -10.07
C ALA A 18 -14.81 7.30 -11.56
N ARG A 19 -13.81 7.44 -12.42
CA ARG A 19 -13.99 7.17 -13.85
C ARG A 19 -14.33 5.69 -14.03
N PRO A 20 -15.36 5.37 -14.83
CA PRO A 20 -15.68 3.97 -15.09
C PRO A 20 -14.48 3.29 -15.76
N LEU A 21 -14.16 2.08 -15.30
CA LEU A 21 -13.08 1.30 -15.88
C LEU A 21 -13.42 0.98 -17.35
N SER A 22 -12.40 0.97 -18.21
CA SER A 22 -12.53 0.43 -19.56
C SER A 22 -12.54 -1.11 -19.53
N ASP A 23 -13.07 -1.74 -20.57
CA ASP A 23 -13.00 -3.20 -20.73
C ASP A 23 -11.58 -3.79 -20.58
N PRO A 24 -10.53 -3.23 -21.23
CA PRO A 24 -9.18 -3.73 -21.05
C PRO A 24 -8.68 -3.56 -19.60
N ALA A 25 -9.05 -2.47 -18.92
CA ALA A 25 -8.66 -2.25 -17.52
C ALA A 25 -9.28 -3.30 -16.58
N ARG A 26 -10.55 -3.64 -16.77
CA ARG A 26 -11.21 -4.73 -16.01
C ARG A 26 -10.51 -6.07 -16.22
N ARG A 27 -10.17 -6.41 -17.46
CA ARG A 27 -9.47 -7.68 -17.79
C ARG A 27 -8.09 -7.74 -17.15
N ALA A 28 -7.32 -6.66 -17.21
CA ALA A 28 -5.99 -6.58 -16.61
C ALA A 28 -6.04 -6.78 -15.08
N LEU A 29 -7.02 -6.18 -14.40
CA LEU A 29 -7.21 -6.35 -12.96
C LEU A 29 -7.59 -7.80 -12.62
N ALA A 30 -8.52 -8.39 -13.36
CA ALA A 30 -8.93 -9.78 -13.15
C ALA A 30 -7.75 -10.77 -13.34
N GLU A 31 -6.90 -10.55 -14.35
CA GLU A 31 -5.71 -11.37 -14.55
C GLU A 31 -4.68 -11.18 -13.43
N ALA A 32 -4.44 -9.95 -12.99
CA ALA A 32 -3.53 -9.67 -11.88
C ALA A 32 -4.01 -10.30 -10.56
N GLU A 33 -5.33 -10.29 -10.31
CA GLU A 33 -5.94 -10.98 -9.18
C GLU A 33 -5.79 -12.50 -9.28
N ALA A 34 -6.07 -13.08 -10.45
CA ALA A 34 -5.84 -14.51 -10.69
C ALA A 34 -4.37 -14.90 -10.47
N ARG A 35 -3.41 -14.06 -10.89
CA ARG A 35 -1.98 -14.29 -10.63
C ARG A 35 -1.64 -14.24 -9.14
N ARG A 36 -2.19 -13.28 -8.39
CA ARG A 36 -2.00 -13.18 -6.93
C ARG A 36 -2.61 -14.37 -6.19
N ALA A 37 -3.80 -14.82 -6.60
CA ALA A 37 -4.45 -15.98 -6.01
C ALA A 37 -3.71 -17.29 -6.31
N ALA A 38 -3.09 -17.41 -7.49
CA ALA A 38 -2.30 -18.58 -7.88
C ALA A 38 -0.86 -18.55 -7.32
N ALA A 39 -0.35 -17.39 -6.91
CA ALA A 39 0.96 -17.28 -6.28
C ALA A 39 0.88 -17.77 -4.83
N ALA A 40 1.62 -18.84 -4.52
CA ALA A 40 1.89 -19.18 -3.13
C ALA A 40 2.82 -18.11 -2.55
N GLU A 41 2.37 -17.38 -1.54
CA GLU A 41 3.24 -16.54 -0.72
C GLU A 41 4.36 -17.42 -0.16
N PRO A 42 5.64 -17.18 -0.52
CA PRO A 42 6.73 -17.95 0.05
C PRO A 42 6.70 -17.76 1.57
N ALA A 43 6.74 -18.86 2.33
CA ALA A 43 6.80 -18.81 3.78
C ALA A 43 8.11 -18.11 4.20
N ARG A 44 8.03 -16.79 4.35
CA ARG A 44 9.12 -15.95 4.83
C ARG A 44 8.94 -15.78 6.34
N PRO A 45 10.03 -15.84 7.12
CA PRO A 45 9.95 -15.53 8.54
C PRO A 45 9.36 -14.13 8.71
N THR A 46 8.44 -13.99 9.66
CA THR A 46 7.87 -12.69 9.99
C THR A 46 8.98 -11.74 10.41
N GLU A 47 9.14 -10.64 9.69
CA GLU A 47 10.06 -9.57 10.09
C GLU A 47 9.58 -8.98 11.42
N LYS A 48 10.41 -9.08 12.46
CA LYS A 48 10.13 -8.51 13.78
C LYS A 48 10.76 -7.14 13.86
N GLY A 49 9.95 -6.12 14.14
CA GLY A 49 10.41 -4.73 14.20
C GLY A 49 10.59 -4.06 12.82
N GLY A 50 10.37 -4.78 11.73
CA GLY A 50 10.28 -4.22 10.38
C GLY A 50 9.00 -3.41 10.17
N ARG A 51 9.04 -2.46 9.24
CA ARG A 51 7.84 -1.71 8.84
C ARG A 51 6.87 -2.65 8.12
N ASN A 52 5.58 -2.59 8.44
CA ASN A 52 4.56 -3.33 7.69
C ASN A 52 4.63 -2.95 6.21
N GLY A 53 4.66 -3.95 5.34
CA GLY A 53 4.66 -3.77 3.88
C GLY A 53 5.95 -4.23 3.20
N PRO A 54 6.03 -4.08 1.86
CA PRO A 54 7.21 -4.41 1.10
C PRO A 54 8.43 -3.64 1.58
N GLU A 55 9.58 -4.31 1.59
CA GLU A 55 10.83 -3.76 2.09
C GLU A 55 11.24 -2.51 1.28
N PRO A 56 11.45 -1.34 1.91
CA PRO A 56 11.66 -0.08 1.21
C PRO A 56 12.85 -0.08 0.24
N VAL A 57 13.95 -0.78 0.57
CA VAL A 57 15.14 -0.88 -0.30
C VAL A 57 14.80 -1.65 -1.59
N ARG A 58 13.99 -2.71 -1.50
CA ARG A 58 13.58 -3.54 -2.66
C ARG A 58 12.53 -2.88 -3.55
N TYR A 59 11.65 -2.06 -2.98
CA TYR A 59 10.46 -1.57 -3.69
C TYR A 59 10.39 -0.04 -3.83
N GLY A 60 11.37 0.69 -3.30
CA GLY A 60 11.47 2.15 -3.43
C GLY A 60 10.49 2.94 -2.58
N ASP A 61 9.70 2.28 -1.73
CA ASP A 61 8.69 2.91 -0.88
C ASP A 61 9.26 3.33 0.48
N TRP A 62 10.20 4.28 0.45
CA TRP A 62 10.80 4.88 1.66
C TRP A 62 9.86 5.86 2.38
N GLU A 63 8.67 6.05 1.83
CA GLU A 63 7.70 7.01 2.32
C GLU A 63 6.77 6.36 3.34
N LYS A 64 6.58 7.00 4.48
CA LYS A 64 5.49 6.73 5.40
C LYS A 64 4.73 8.03 5.63
N ASN A 65 3.50 8.12 5.17
CA ASN A 65 2.66 9.32 5.32
C ASN A 65 3.33 10.60 4.77
N GLY A 66 3.93 10.57 3.57
CA GLY A 66 4.61 11.75 3.02
C GLY A 66 6.03 11.99 3.54
N ILE A 67 6.50 11.21 4.51
CA ILE A 67 7.81 11.39 5.14
C ILE A 67 8.74 10.28 4.69
N ILE A 68 9.83 10.67 4.01
CA ILE A 68 10.95 9.77 3.71
C ILE A 68 11.68 9.49 5.02
N SER A 69 11.75 8.23 5.42
CA SER A 69 12.42 7.80 6.66
C SER A 69 13.63 6.94 6.30
N ASP A 70 14.83 7.41 6.64
CA ASP A 70 16.11 6.72 6.42
C ASP A 70 16.77 6.37 7.76
N PHE A 71 16.27 5.34 8.47
CA PHE A 71 16.82 4.74 9.69
C PHE A 71 16.20 3.36 9.96
#